data_AF-A0A957ZJJ4-F1
#
_entry.id   AF-A0A957ZJJ4-F1
#
_cell.length_a   1.000
_cell.length_b   1.000
_cell.length_c   1.000
_cell.angle_alpha   90.00
_cell.angle_beta   90.00
_cell.angle_gamma   90.00
#
_symmetry.space_group_name_H-M   'P 1'
#
loop_
_entity.id
_entity.type
_entity.pdbx_description
1 polymer ?
#
loop_
_entity_poly.entity_id
_entity_poly.type
_entity_poly.pdbx_seq_one_letter_code
_entity_poly.pdbx_strand_id
1 'polypeptide(L)'
;MSEGVDTGLLSVFDGHHLYSNTWNPPADLTATNQKFAARVDAMSAATGASKQWVATVMPGYNDVKIRPGSGYATDREGGAYYERAWQAAIAGGADWVVINSFNEWP
;
A
#
# COMPACT_ATOMS: atom_id res chain seq x y z
N MET A 1 0.80 13.14 -6.37
CA MET A 1 0.73 11.68 -6.12
C MET A 1 -0.71 11.26 -6.23
N SER A 2 -1.02 10.18 -6.95
CA SER A 2 -2.36 9.58 -7.02
C SER A 2 -2.49 8.41 -6.04
N GLU A 3 -3.73 8.10 -5.67
CA GLU A 3 -4.10 6.98 -4.80
C GLU A 3 -5.03 6.02 -5.54
N GLY A 4 -5.05 4.75 -5.10
CA GLY A 4 -6.04 3.76 -5.51
C GLY A 4 -5.48 2.70 -6.44
N VAL A 5 -6.35 1.88 -7.06
CA VAL A 5 -5.92 0.76 -7.92
C VAL A 5 -5.75 1.14 -9.39
N ASP A 6 -6.20 2.33 -9.77
CA ASP A 6 -6.10 2.86 -11.13
C ASP A 6 -4.80 3.63 -11.32
N THR A 7 -3.82 2.97 -11.93
CA THR A 7 -2.53 3.56 -12.27
C THR A 7 -2.59 4.46 -13.51
N GLY A 8 -3.73 4.57 -14.22
CA GLY A 8 -3.91 5.48 -15.36
C GLY A 8 -3.76 6.96 -14.97
N LEU A 9 -4.01 7.28 -13.70
CA LEU A 9 -3.80 8.61 -13.13
C LEU A 9 -2.32 9.07 -13.18
N LEU A 10 -1.37 8.15 -13.34
CA LEU A 10 0.05 8.48 -13.53
C LEU A 10 0.32 9.22 -14.86
N SER A 11 -0.67 9.33 -15.75
CA SER A 11 -0.61 10.22 -16.92
C SER A 11 -0.46 11.71 -16.52
N VAL A 12 -0.93 12.09 -15.33
CA VAL A 12 -0.83 13.46 -14.81
C VAL A 12 -0.07 13.57 -13.49
N PHE A 13 -0.01 12.50 -12.70
CA PHE A 13 0.74 12.48 -11.44
C PHE A 13 2.11 11.79 -11.58
N ASP A 14 3.06 12.18 -10.74
CA ASP A 14 4.43 11.64 -10.76
C ASP A 14 4.68 10.51 -9.76
N GLY A 15 3.66 10.08 -9.02
CA GLY A 15 3.78 8.95 -8.12
C GLY A 15 2.44 8.38 -7.74
N HIS A 16 2.45 7.14 -7.27
CA HIS A 16 1.26 6.37 -6.95
C HIS A 16 1.45 5.60 -5.64
N HIS A 17 0.39 5.53 -4.84
CA HIS A 17 0.36 4.77 -3.59
C HIS A 17 -1.00 4.10 -3.37
N LEU A 18 -1.04 3.14 -2.44
CA LEU A 18 -2.28 2.55 -1.93
C LEU A 18 -2.48 3.01 -0.48
N TYR A 19 -3.67 3.47 -0.09
CA TYR A 19 -3.86 4.00 1.27
C TYR A 19 -3.74 2.94 2.37
N SER A 20 -4.26 1.74 2.14
CA SER A 20 -4.22 0.63 3.09
C SER A 20 -3.46 -0.55 2.50
N ASN A 21 -2.91 -1.41 3.35
CA ASN A 21 -2.40 -2.72 2.96
C ASN A 21 -3.04 -3.89 3.77
N THR A 22 -3.99 -3.57 4.64
CA THR A 22 -4.75 -4.51 5.48
C THR A 22 -6.09 -4.87 4.82
N TRP A 23 -6.10 -5.20 3.53
CA TRP A 23 -7.37 -5.40 2.80
C TRP A 23 -8.15 -6.63 3.27
N ASN A 24 -9.47 -6.60 3.04
CA ASN A 24 -10.37 -7.73 3.24
C ASN A 24 -11.12 -8.02 1.92
N PRO A 25 -10.95 -9.21 1.30
CA PRO A 25 -10.10 -10.32 1.72
C PRO A 25 -8.59 -9.97 1.69
N PRO A 26 -7.75 -10.65 2.50
CA PRO A 26 -6.32 -10.41 2.51
C PRO A 26 -5.66 -10.65 1.15
N ALA A 27 -4.66 -9.82 0.83
CA ALA A 27 -3.82 -9.97 -0.35
C ALA A 27 -2.36 -10.23 0.07
N ASP A 28 -1.59 -10.88 -0.80
CA ASP A 28 -0.15 -11.01 -0.61
C ASP A 28 0.52 -9.63 -0.77
N LEU A 29 1.17 -9.18 0.30
CA LEU A 29 1.76 -7.84 0.37
C LEU A 29 2.90 -7.67 -0.65
N THR A 30 3.74 -8.68 -0.80
CA THR A 30 4.90 -8.63 -1.69
C THR A 30 4.46 -8.61 -3.15
N ALA A 31 3.57 -9.54 -3.52
CA ALA A 31 3.03 -9.61 -4.88
C ALA A 31 2.27 -8.32 -5.24
N THR A 32 1.56 -7.73 -4.28
CA THR A 32 0.87 -6.45 -4.48
C THR A 32 1.88 -5.32 -4.73
N ASN A 33 2.90 -5.17 -3.88
CA ASN A 33 3.93 -4.14 -4.08
C ASN A 33 4.64 -4.30 -5.43
N GLN A 34 5.07 -5.51 -5.77
CA GLN A 34 5.72 -5.80 -7.06
C GLN A 34 4.82 -5.48 -8.26
N LYS A 35 3.53 -5.84 -8.17
CA LYS A 35 2.55 -5.53 -9.22
C LYS A 35 2.41 -4.04 -9.46
N PHE A 36 2.32 -3.23 -8.41
CA PHE A 36 2.15 -1.79 -8.56
C PHE A 36 3.45 -1.07 -8.95
N ALA A 37 4.60 -1.50 -8.42
CA ALA A 37 5.92 -1.05 -8.89
C ALA A 37 6.07 -1.26 -10.40
N ALA A 38 5.79 -2.47 -10.89
CA ALA A 38 5.86 -2.77 -12.33
C ALA A 38 4.93 -1.90 -13.19
N ARG A 39 3.77 -1.50 -12.67
CA ARG A 39 2.85 -0.58 -13.37
C ARG A 39 3.37 0.85 -13.40
N VAL A 40 4.00 1.31 -12.32
CA VAL A 40 4.66 2.61 -12.24
C VAL A 40 5.84 2.66 -13.22
N ASP A 41 6.65 1.61 -13.27
CA ASP A 41 7.78 1.48 -14.21
C ASP A 41 7.28 1.51 -15.66
N ALA A 42 6.22 0.75 -15.96
CA ALA A 42 5.61 0.74 -17.29
C ALA A 42 5.09 2.13 -17.70
N MET A 43 4.52 2.89 -16.77
CA MET A 43 4.10 4.26 -17.06
C MET A 43 5.28 5.21 -17.25
N SER A 44 6.35 5.03 -16.49
CA SER A 44 7.59 5.79 -16.68
C SER A 44 8.12 5.58 -18.10
N ALA A 45 8.17 4.32 -18.54
CA ALA A 45 8.59 3.98 -19.89
C ALA A 45 7.65 4.54 -20.98
N ALA A 46 6.33 4.48 -20.76
CA ALA A 46 5.34 4.94 -21.74
C ALA A 46 5.31 6.47 -21.91
N THR A 47 5.58 7.23 -20.84
CA THR A 47 5.51 8.70 -20.85
C THR A 47 6.88 9.36 -21.04
N GLY A 48 7.98 8.62 -20.83
CA GLY A 48 9.32 9.19 -20.79
C GLY A 48 9.60 10.05 -19.55
N ALA A 49 8.66 10.15 -18.62
CA ALA A 49 8.80 10.87 -17.36
C ALA A 49 9.02 9.87 -16.21
N SER A 50 9.89 10.22 -15.25
CA SER A 50 10.08 9.40 -14.05
C SER A 50 8.80 9.40 -13.20
N LYS A 51 8.33 8.21 -12.82
CA LYS A 51 7.22 7.99 -11.88
C LYS A 51 7.71 7.25 -10.65
N GLN A 52 7.07 7.50 -9.50
CA GLN A 52 7.48 6.95 -8.21
C GLN A 52 6.46 5.95 -7.68
N TRP A 53 6.93 4.80 -7.22
CA TRP A 53 6.12 3.85 -6.46
C TRP A 53 6.30 4.12 -4.96
N VAL A 54 5.18 4.37 -4.29
CA VAL A 54 5.15 4.65 -2.86
C VAL A 54 4.36 3.57 -2.14
N ALA A 55 5.08 2.67 -1.49
CA ALA A 55 4.48 1.58 -0.74
C ALA A 55 3.87 2.07 0.57
N THR A 56 2.85 1.36 1.05
CA THR A 56 2.26 1.61 2.37
C THR A 56 2.57 0.45 3.31
N VAL A 57 2.97 0.79 4.53
CA VAL A 57 3.19 -0.14 5.63
C VAL A 57 2.26 0.18 6.79
N MET A 58 1.47 -0.81 7.22
CA MET A 58 0.59 -0.73 8.38
C MET A 58 0.94 -1.81 9.40
N PRO A 59 0.81 -1.54 10.71
CA PRO A 59 1.09 -2.53 11.75
C PRO A 59 -0.04 -3.54 11.96
N GLY A 60 -1.19 -3.34 11.32
CA GLY A 60 -2.45 -4.05 11.53
C GLY A 60 -3.62 -3.05 11.46
N TYR A 61 -4.85 -3.52 11.63
CA TYR A 61 -6.04 -2.68 11.52
C TYR A 61 -7.20 -3.26 12.35
N ASN A 62 -8.06 -2.43 12.93
CA ASN A 62 -9.27 -2.90 13.59
C ASN A 62 -10.30 -1.78 13.71
N ASP A 63 -11.40 -1.87 12.96
CA ASP A 63 -12.52 -0.91 13.01
C ASP A 63 -13.84 -1.53 13.49
N VAL A 64 -13.82 -2.76 14.03
CA VAL A 64 -15.03 -3.49 14.45
C VAL A 64 -15.86 -2.74 15.49
N LYS A 65 -15.22 -1.88 16.29
CA LYS A 65 -15.87 -1.05 17.31
C LYS A 65 -16.78 0.02 16.71
N ILE A 66 -16.36 0.65 15.60
CA ILE A 66 -17.07 1.76 14.98
C ILE A 66 -17.91 1.34 13.77
N ARG A 67 -17.71 0.11 13.27
CA ARG A 67 -18.49 -0.47 12.16
C ARG A 67 -19.09 -1.83 12.55
N PRO A 68 -20.10 -1.86 13.43
CA PRO A 68 -20.73 -3.11 13.83
C PRO A 68 -21.31 -3.86 12.62
N GLY A 69 -20.92 -5.12 12.44
CA GLY A 69 -21.42 -6.00 11.38
C GLY A 69 -20.75 -5.89 10.01
N SER A 70 -19.89 -4.89 9.78
CA SER A 70 -19.15 -4.71 8.51
C SER A 70 -17.67 -4.39 8.68
N GLY A 71 -17.24 -4.03 9.91
CA GLY A 71 -15.84 -3.83 10.24
C GLY A 71 -15.04 -5.13 10.19
N TYR A 72 -13.72 -4.99 10.09
CA TYR A 72 -12.80 -6.11 10.07
C TYR A 72 -11.55 -5.80 10.90
N ALA A 73 -10.82 -6.86 11.22
CA ALA A 73 -9.59 -6.78 11.96
C ALA A 73 -8.48 -7.56 11.26
N THR A 74 -7.30 -6.96 11.24
CA THR A 74 -6.03 -7.59 10.90
C THR A 74 -5.15 -7.52 12.13
N ASP A 75 -4.86 -8.68 12.71
CA ASP A 75 -4.03 -8.79 13.91
C ASP A 75 -2.62 -8.23 13.64
N ARG A 76 -1.99 -7.67 14.67
CA ARG A 76 -0.60 -7.21 14.60
C ARG A 76 0.39 -8.37 14.67
N GLU A 77 -0.07 -9.52 15.14
CA GLU A 77 0.68 -10.77 15.30
C GLU A 77 1.96 -10.56 16.11
N GLY A 78 1.84 -9.84 17.24
CA GLY A 78 3.00 -9.48 18.07
C GLY A 78 4.02 -8.59 17.36
N GLY A 79 3.66 -7.94 16.25
CA GLY A 79 4.54 -7.13 15.41
C GLY A 79 4.93 -7.80 14.08
N ALA A 80 4.71 -9.10 13.93
CA ALA A 80 5.11 -9.84 12.74
C ALA A 80 4.41 -9.36 11.46
N TYR A 81 3.17 -8.87 11.56
CA TYR A 81 2.48 -8.28 10.40
C TYR A 81 3.21 -7.02 9.89
N TYR A 82 3.62 -6.14 10.82
CA TYR A 82 4.33 -4.91 10.49
C TYR A 82 5.68 -5.21 9.85
N GLU A 83 6.41 -6.19 10.39
CA GLU A 83 7.67 -6.65 9.81
C GLU A 83 7.47 -7.15 8.38
N ARG A 84 6.47 -8.01 8.13
CA ARG A 84 6.15 -8.48 6.77
C ARG A 84 5.78 -7.34 5.82
N ALA A 85 5.04 -6.35 6.29
CA ALA A 85 4.69 -5.18 5.47
C ALA A 85 5.94 -4.38 5.07
N TRP A 86 6.90 -4.20 5.97
CA TRP A 86 8.20 -3.60 5.65
C TRP A 86 9.01 -4.44 4.65
N GLN A 87 9.11 -5.74 4.88
CA GLN A 87 9.83 -6.62 3.95
C GLN A 87 9.21 -6.62 2.55
N ALA A 88 7.87 -6.58 2.46
CA ALA A 88 7.16 -6.47 1.20
C ALA A 88 7.42 -5.13 0.47
N ALA A 89 7.46 -4.02 1.20
CA ALA A 89 7.80 -2.71 0.62
C ALA A 89 9.22 -2.69 0.05
N ILE A 90 10.18 -3.24 0.80
CA ILE A 90 11.59 -3.36 0.38
C ILE A 90 11.71 -4.29 -0.85
N ALA A 91 11.13 -5.49 -0.77
CA ALA A 91 11.17 -6.48 -1.85
C ALA A 91 10.41 -6.03 -3.11
N GLY A 92 9.47 -5.09 -2.96
CA GLY A 92 8.75 -4.45 -4.06
C GLY A 92 9.49 -3.28 -4.71
N GLY A 93 10.67 -2.89 -4.19
CA GLY A 93 11.47 -1.82 -4.77
C GLY A 93 10.83 -0.42 -4.61
N ALA A 94 10.14 -0.17 -3.51
CA ALA A 94 9.50 1.13 -3.27
C ALA A 94 10.52 2.27 -3.20
N ASP A 95 10.24 3.38 -3.91
CA ASP A 95 11.05 4.60 -3.86
C ASP A 95 10.84 5.33 -2.52
N TRP A 96 9.60 5.30 -2.03
CA TRP A 96 9.18 5.88 -0.77
C TRP A 96 8.24 4.93 -0.02
N VAL A 97 8.15 5.13 1.29
CA VAL A 97 7.21 4.41 2.15
C VAL A 97 6.35 5.40 2.92
N VAL A 98 5.04 5.19 2.91
CA VAL A 98 4.09 5.82 3.83
C VAL A 98 3.78 4.84 4.96
N ILE A 99 3.91 5.30 6.19
CA ILE A 99 3.47 4.55 7.36
C ILE A 99 2.04 4.95 7.67
N ASN A 100 1.12 4.01 7.54
CA ASN A 100 -0.27 4.22 7.92
C ASN A 100 -0.59 3.41 9.19
N SER A 101 -0.64 4.01 10.37
CA SER A 101 -0.49 5.44 10.70
C SER A 101 0.24 5.64 12.04
N PHE A 102 0.57 6.89 12.35
CA PHE A 102 1.03 7.28 13.68
C PHE A 102 -0.10 7.19 14.73
N ASN A 103 -1.31 7.68 14.42
CA ASN A 103 -2.39 7.84 15.39
C ASN A 103 -3.82 7.85 14.81
N GLU A 104 -4.11 7.08 13.76
CA GLU A 104 -5.49 6.91 13.24
C GLU A 104 -6.27 5.93 14.13
N TRP A 105 -6.67 6.40 15.31
CA TRP A 105 -7.48 5.63 16.25
C TRP A 105 -8.98 5.80 15.92
N PRO A 106 -9.70 4.71 15.67
CA PRO A 106 -11.15 4.74 15.40
C PRO A 106 -12.00 4.95 16.66
#